data_AF-A0A954GW33-F1
#
_entry.id   AF-A0A954GW33-F1
#
_cell.length_a   1.000
_cell.length_b   1.000
_cell.length_c   1.000
_cell.angle_alpha   90.00
_cell.angle_beta   90.00
_cell.angle_gamma   90.00
#
_symmetry.space_group_name_H-M   'P 1'
#
loop_
_entity.id
_entity.type
_entity.pdbx_description
1 polymer ?
#
loop_
_entity_poly.entity_id
_entity_poly.type
_entity_poly.pdbx_seq_one_letter_code
_entity_poly.pdbx_strand_id
1 'polypeptide(L)'
;MDSIAPQSNADHDTKSRPGIRNLVHDSITLLELQGQLLKHDWMLVRTGTVLPLLGIILGLILGLSCLPLLLFGLASGLSAWQAWPMWFSAFVVALAVGLVPASTMAIFGYRALHGKLQPLSRSIAELNRNVLWLKKRLTGN
;
A
#
# COMPACT_ATOMS: atom_id res chain seq x y z
N MET A 1 -27.69 42.83 -63.96
CA MET A 1 -26.27 42.95 -63.62
C MET A 1 -26.17 43.91 -62.44
N ASP A 2 -26.89 43.63 -61.35
CA ASP A 2 -26.60 42.67 -60.26
C ASP A 2 -25.41 43.23 -59.44
N SER A 3 -25.45 43.44 -58.12
CA SER A 3 -26.00 42.56 -57.10
C SER A 3 -25.79 43.17 -55.70
N ILE A 4 -26.84 43.14 -54.86
CA ILE A 4 -26.85 42.77 -53.42
C ILE A 4 -26.05 43.62 -52.39
N ALA A 5 -26.78 44.22 -51.44
CA ALA A 5 -26.37 44.35 -50.04
C ALA A 5 -26.96 43.19 -49.22
N PRO A 6 -26.57 42.95 -47.95
CA PRO A 6 -25.25 42.93 -47.31
C PRO A 6 -24.96 41.53 -46.71
N GLN A 7 -23.70 41.11 -46.51
CA GLN A 7 -23.41 39.92 -45.69
C GLN A 7 -22.54 40.24 -44.49
N SER A 8 -23.23 40.34 -43.35
CA SER A 8 -22.75 40.23 -41.99
C SER A 8 -21.91 38.96 -41.82
N ASN A 9 -20.59 39.09 -41.83
CA ASN A 9 -19.68 38.01 -41.47
C ASN A 9 -19.42 38.06 -39.95
N ALA A 10 -20.47 37.72 -39.19
CA ALA A 10 -20.36 37.40 -37.78
C ALA A 10 -19.98 35.92 -37.69
N ASP A 11 -18.69 35.61 -37.85
CA ASP A 11 -18.19 34.26 -37.62
C ASP A 11 -16.84 34.32 -36.89
N HIS A 12 -16.93 34.45 -35.58
CA HIS A 12 -15.95 33.83 -34.69
C HIS A 12 -16.74 32.97 -33.71
N ASP A 13 -17.22 31.85 -34.26
CA ASP A 13 -16.98 30.53 -33.71
C ASP A 13 -17.11 30.50 -32.18
N THR A 14 -18.37 30.57 -31.74
CA THR A 14 -18.75 30.12 -30.41
C THR A 14 -18.28 28.68 -30.29
N LYS A 15 -17.07 28.50 -29.76
CA LYS A 15 -16.51 27.23 -29.28
C LYS A 15 -17.58 26.60 -28.41
N SER A 16 -18.41 25.78 -29.05
CA SER A 16 -19.25 24.81 -28.37
C SER A 16 -18.29 24.11 -27.42
N ARG A 17 -18.66 24.05 -26.14
CA ARG A 17 -17.93 23.31 -25.11
C ARG A 17 -18.52 21.90 -25.00
N PRO A 18 -18.32 20.94 -25.93
CA PRO A 18 -18.66 19.53 -25.68
C PRO A 18 -17.55 18.81 -24.90
N GLY A 19 -16.68 19.52 -24.16
CA GLY A 19 -15.54 18.91 -23.48
C GLY A 19 -15.90 18.24 -22.16
N ILE A 20 -16.82 18.79 -21.37
CA ILE A 20 -16.96 18.38 -19.96
C ILE A 20 -17.73 17.06 -19.82
N ARG A 21 -18.79 16.85 -20.61
CA ARG A 21 -19.59 15.62 -20.58
C ARG A 21 -18.81 14.41 -21.10
N ASN A 22 -18.04 14.58 -22.17
CA ASN A 22 -17.18 13.52 -22.72
C ASN A 22 -16.03 13.20 -21.76
N LEU A 23 -15.42 14.20 -21.11
CA LEU A 23 -14.36 13.97 -20.11
C LEU A 23 -14.86 13.25 -18.85
N VAL A 24 -16.09 13.52 -18.39
CA VAL A 24 -16.69 12.82 -17.26
C VAL A 24 -17.01 11.38 -17.63
N HIS A 25 -17.50 11.14 -18.86
CA HIS A 25 -17.71 9.79 -19.37
C HIS A 25 -16.41 9.01 -19.44
N ASP A 26 -15.34 9.58 -20.00
CA ASP A 26 -14.03 8.92 -20.08
C ASP A 26 -13.43 8.64 -18.69
N SER A 27 -13.65 9.54 -17.73
CA SER A 27 -13.20 9.35 -16.35
C SER A 27 -13.94 8.22 -15.64
N ILE A 28 -15.26 8.07 -15.89
CA ILE A 28 -16.07 6.96 -15.38
C ILE A 28 -15.64 5.65 -16.05
N THR A 29 -15.39 5.67 -17.36
CA THR A 29 -14.90 4.51 -18.11
C THR A 29 -13.51 4.06 -17.64
N LEU A 30 -12.61 4.99 -17.30
CA LEU A 30 -11.31 4.67 -16.70
C LEU A 30 -11.44 4.07 -15.28
N LEU A 31 -12.41 4.54 -14.50
CA LEU A 31 -12.72 4.02 -13.16
C LEU A 31 -13.33 2.62 -13.23
N GLU A 32 -14.15 2.36 -14.24
CA GLU A 32 -14.69 1.04 -14.54
C GLU A 32 -13.60 0.07 -14.98
N LEU A 33 -12.65 0.52 -15.82
CA LEU A 33 -11.47 -0.28 -16.18
C LEU A 33 -10.58 -0.59 -14.96
N GLN A 34 -10.30 0.40 -14.10
CA GLN A 34 -9.55 0.16 -12.84
C GLN A 34 -10.32 -0.74 -11.88
N GLY A 35 -11.66 -0.65 -11.83
CA GLY A 35 -12.50 -1.56 -11.06
C GLY A 35 -12.49 -3.00 -11.60
N GLN A 36 -12.45 -3.17 -12.93
CA GLN A 36 -12.33 -4.47 -13.58
C GLN A 36 -10.94 -5.08 -13.37
N LEU A 37 -9.87 -4.28 -13.43
CA LEU A 37 -8.52 -4.71 -13.05
C LEU A 37 -8.47 -5.11 -11.56
N LEU A 38 -9.03 -4.30 -10.66
CA LEU A 38 -9.07 -4.59 -9.22
C LEU A 38 -9.84 -5.90 -8.94
N LYS A 39 -10.93 -6.16 -9.66
CA LYS A 39 -11.70 -7.40 -9.55
C LYS A 39 -10.92 -8.61 -10.08
N HIS A 40 -10.19 -8.43 -11.19
CA HIS A 40 -9.32 -9.46 -11.74
C HIS A 40 -8.15 -9.77 -10.80
N ASP A 41 -7.51 -8.73 -10.25
CA ASP A 41 -6.46 -8.85 -9.23
C ASP A 41 -6.96 -9.54 -7.97
N TRP A 42 -8.17 -9.19 -7.49
CA TRP A 42 -8.79 -9.88 -6.35
C TRP A 42 -9.05 -11.35 -6.65
N MET A 43 -9.53 -11.68 -7.85
CA MET A 43 -9.79 -13.06 -8.24
C MET A 43 -8.49 -13.88 -8.34
N LEU A 44 -7.41 -13.30 -8.86
CA LEU A 44 -6.06 -13.90 -8.85
C LEU A 44 -5.52 -14.08 -7.43
N VAL A 45 -5.70 -13.07 -6.55
CA VAL A 45 -5.29 -13.16 -5.15
C VAL A 45 -6.06 -14.27 -4.43
N ARG A 46 -7.35 -14.43 -4.72
CA ARG A 46 -8.19 -15.41 -4.01
C ARG A 46 -7.88 -16.87 -4.38
N THR A 47 -7.49 -17.15 -5.63
CA THR A 47 -7.23 -18.53 -6.09
C THR A 47 -5.86 -19.07 -5.71
N GLY A 48 -4.88 -18.21 -5.39
CA GLY A 48 -3.52 -18.62 -5.06
C GLY A 48 -2.97 -18.17 -3.70
N THR A 49 -3.59 -17.18 -3.04
CA THR A 49 -2.96 -16.52 -1.86
C THR A 49 -3.48 -17.02 -0.53
N VAL A 50 -4.65 -17.66 -0.48
CA VAL A 50 -5.26 -18.09 0.80
C VAL A 50 -4.41 -19.16 1.49
N LEU A 51 -3.97 -20.18 0.75
CA LEU A 51 -3.15 -21.27 1.30
C LEU A 51 -1.77 -20.80 1.78
N PRO A 52 -0.99 -20.02 1.01
CA PRO A 52 0.28 -19.49 1.52
C PRO A 52 0.08 -18.49 2.67
N LEU A 53 -1.00 -17.70 2.68
CA LEU A 53 -1.30 -16.81 3.80
C LEU A 53 -1.61 -17.60 5.08
N LEU A 54 -2.40 -18.68 4.99
CA LEU A 54 -2.63 -19.61 6.09
C LEU A 54 -1.32 -20.26 6.57
N GLY A 55 -0.45 -20.64 5.64
CA GLY A 55 0.89 -21.15 5.94
C GLY A 55 1.75 -20.14 6.70
N ILE A 56 1.74 -18.87 6.29
CA ILE A 56 2.45 -17.78 6.99
C ILE A 56 1.87 -17.60 8.40
N ILE A 57 0.55 -17.55 8.55
CA ILE A 57 -0.11 -17.37 9.86
C ILE A 57 0.21 -18.54 10.79
N LEU A 58 0.03 -19.78 10.32
CA LEU A 58 0.34 -20.97 11.11
C LEU A 58 1.83 -21.05 11.47
N GLY A 59 2.70 -20.75 10.51
CA GLY A 59 4.15 -20.69 10.73
C GLY A 59 4.52 -19.63 11.77
N LEU A 60 3.90 -18.46 11.74
CA LEU A 60 4.09 -17.42 12.75
C LEU A 60 3.59 -17.86 14.12
N ILE A 61 2.39 -18.45 14.21
CA ILE A 61 1.85 -18.95 15.48
C ILE A 61 2.77 -20.01 16.08
N LEU A 62 3.15 -21.02 15.30
CA LEU A 62 4.01 -22.11 15.76
C LEU A 62 5.42 -21.60 16.11
N GLY A 63 6.00 -20.75 15.26
CA GLY A 63 7.33 -20.16 15.48
C GLY A 63 7.37 -19.28 16.72
N LEU A 64 6.39 -18.39 16.90
CA LEU A 64 6.26 -17.52 18.07
C LEU A 64 5.99 -18.33 19.35
N SER A 65 5.26 -19.44 19.25
CA SER A 65 5.02 -20.33 20.39
C SER A 65 6.27 -21.10 20.81
N CYS A 66 7.16 -21.43 19.86
CA CYS A 66 8.40 -22.16 20.15
C CYS A 66 9.51 -21.26 20.72
N LEU A 67 9.52 -19.98 20.34
CA LEU A 67 10.49 -18.98 20.81
C LEU A 67 10.70 -18.92 22.34
N PRO A 68 9.65 -18.82 23.20
CA PRO A 68 9.85 -18.77 24.65
C PRO A 68 10.45 -20.05 25.21
N LEU A 69 10.08 -21.23 24.68
CA LEU A 69 10.68 -22.50 25.09
C LEU A 69 12.15 -22.58 24.72
N LEU A 70 12.49 -22.15 23.50
CA LEU A 70 13.88 -22.14 23.03
C LEU A 70 14.75 -21.18 23.86
N LEU A 71 14.26 -19.95 24.11
CA LEU A 71 14.95 -18.98 24.95
C LEU A 71 15.13 -19.49 26.38
N PHE A 72 14.10 -20.12 26.95
CA PHE A 72 14.17 -20.72 28.28
C PHE A 72 15.18 -21.89 28.34
N GLY A 73 15.20 -22.74 27.32
CA GLY A 73 16.17 -23.83 27.20
C GLY A 73 17.60 -23.33 27.12
N LEU A 74 17.86 -22.31 26.29
CA LEU A 74 19.17 -21.66 26.20
C LEU A 74 19.59 -21.02 27.53
N ALA A 75 18.68 -20.30 28.19
CA ALA A 75 18.95 -19.67 29.49
C ALA A 75 19.26 -20.72 30.57
N SER A 76 18.50 -21.82 30.61
CA SER A 76 18.72 -22.92 31.55
C SER A 76 20.06 -23.63 31.29
N GLY A 77 20.38 -23.89 30.02
CA GLY A 77 21.65 -24.51 29.64
C GLY A 77 22.85 -23.63 29.99
N LEU A 78 22.76 -22.32 29.73
CA LEU A 78 23.80 -21.36 30.08
C LEU A 78 23.97 -21.22 31.60
N SER A 79 22.86 -21.19 32.34
CA SER A 79 22.85 -21.16 33.81
C SER A 79 23.55 -22.39 34.40
N ALA A 80 23.26 -23.58 33.87
CA ALA A 80 23.88 -24.82 34.30
C ALA A 80 25.37 -24.89 33.94
N TRP A 81 25.75 -24.44 32.74
CA TRP A 81 27.13 -24.55 32.26
C TRP A 81 28.09 -23.60 32.99
N GLN A 82 27.66 -22.37 33.26
CA GLN A 82 28.50 -21.35 33.89
C GLN A 82 28.26 -21.22 35.40
N ALA A 83 27.40 -22.07 35.97
CA ALA A 83 26.91 -21.98 37.35
C ALA A 83 26.34 -20.59 37.69
N TRP A 84 25.76 -19.91 36.70
CA TRP A 84 25.18 -18.59 36.85
C TRP A 84 23.78 -18.68 37.44
N PRO A 85 23.34 -17.65 38.20
CA PRO A 85 21.94 -17.52 38.56
C PRO A 85 21.04 -17.52 37.31
N MET A 86 19.91 -18.21 37.39
CA MET A 86 18.97 -18.36 36.27
C MET A 86 18.50 -17.01 35.72
N TRP A 87 18.25 -16.03 36.60
CA TRP A 87 17.81 -14.70 36.21
C TRP A 87 18.84 -13.98 35.34
N PHE A 88 20.14 -14.12 35.65
CA PHE A 88 21.21 -13.48 34.90
C PHE A 88 21.38 -14.14 33.52
N SER A 89 21.33 -15.47 33.48
CA SER A 89 21.42 -16.23 32.23
C SER A 89 20.23 -15.93 31.30
N ALA A 90 19.02 -15.86 31.85
CA ALA A 90 17.82 -15.46 31.11
C ALA A 90 17.92 -14.04 30.55
N PHE A 91 18.44 -13.09 31.34
CA PHE A 91 18.65 -11.72 30.89
C PHE A 91 19.67 -11.64 29.74
N VAL A 92 20.81 -12.33 29.86
CA VAL A 92 21.85 -12.36 28.83
C VAL A 92 21.32 -12.97 27.53
N VAL A 93 20.60 -14.11 27.60
CA VAL A 93 20.02 -14.76 26.43
C VAL A 93 18.95 -13.89 25.78
N ALA A 94 18.06 -13.27 26.58
CA ALA A 94 17.03 -12.37 26.06
C ALA A 94 17.63 -11.15 25.35
N LEU A 95 18.72 -10.58 25.88
CA LEU A 95 19.45 -9.50 25.23
C LEU A 95 20.12 -9.94 23.93
N ALA A 96 20.92 -11.01 24.00
CA ALA A 96 21.78 -11.43 22.90
C ALA A 96 21.01 -12.02 21.72
N VAL A 97 19.96 -12.81 22.00
CA VAL A 97 19.18 -13.53 20.97
C VAL A 97 17.88 -12.83 20.64
N GLY A 98 17.26 -12.15 21.60
CA GLY A 98 15.99 -11.45 21.41
C GLY A 98 16.18 -10.00 21.00
N LEU A 99 16.65 -9.17 21.93
CA LEU A 99 16.60 -7.71 21.78
C LEU A 99 17.54 -7.18 20.70
N VAL A 100 18.81 -7.62 20.68
CA VAL A 100 19.82 -7.13 19.72
C VAL A 100 19.43 -7.50 18.27
N PRO A 101 19.09 -8.75 17.94
CA PRO A 101 18.69 -9.11 16.59
C PRO A 101 17.36 -8.46 16.17
N ALA A 102 16.36 -8.43 17.07
CA ALA A 102 15.07 -7.79 16.76
C ALA A 102 15.24 -6.29 16.48
N SER A 103 16.02 -5.58 17.29
CA SER A 103 16.28 -4.16 17.12
C SER A 103 17.02 -3.87 15.82
N THR A 104 18.03 -4.67 15.49
CA THR A 104 18.78 -4.49 14.23
C THR A 104 17.88 -4.74 13.02
N MET A 105 17.11 -5.84 13.00
CA MET A 105 16.15 -6.11 11.92
C MET A 105 15.09 -5.02 11.80
N ALA A 106 14.56 -4.51 12.92
CA ALA A 106 13.59 -3.43 12.92
C ALA A 106 14.17 -2.14 12.33
N ILE A 107 15.40 -1.76 12.71
CA ILE A 107 16.08 -0.58 12.18
C ILE A 107 16.36 -0.74 10.68
N PHE A 108 16.91 -1.88 10.25
CA PHE A 108 17.19 -2.12 8.83
C PHE A 108 15.90 -2.17 8.00
N GLY A 109 14.86 -2.83 8.50
CA GLY A 109 13.55 -2.89 7.86
C GLY A 109 12.92 -1.51 7.75
N TYR A 110 12.95 -0.73 8.82
CA TYR A 110 12.46 0.65 8.82
C TYR A 110 13.21 1.52 7.80
N ARG A 111 14.54 1.45 7.76
CA ARG A 111 15.36 2.21 6.78
C ARG A 111 15.06 1.78 5.34
N ALA A 112 14.93 0.48 5.10
CA ALA A 112 14.61 -0.06 3.78
C ALA A 112 13.21 0.36 3.32
N LEU A 113 12.24 0.42 4.24
CA LEU A 113 10.87 0.83 3.94
C LEU A 113 10.78 2.34 3.75
N HIS A 114 11.42 3.14 4.61
CA HIS A 114 11.41 4.60 4.54
C HIS A 114 11.97 5.11 3.18
N GLY A 115 12.98 4.43 2.62
CA GLY A 115 13.49 4.75 1.28
C GLY A 115 12.52 4.43 0.13
N LYS A 116 11.53 3.56 0.36
CA LYS A 116 10.61 3.05 -0.68
C LYS A 116 9.16 3.57 -0.55
N LEU A 117 8.84 4.35 0.47
CA LEU A 117 7.51 4.92 0.68
C LEU A 117 7.27 6.24 -0.05
N GLN A 118 8.31 6.88 -0.62
CA GLN A 118 8.16 8.10 -1.43
C GLN A 118 7.16 7.95 -2.60
N PRO A 119 7.21 6.86 -3.41
CA PRO A 119 6.23 6.65 -4.48
C PRO A 119 4.79 6.48 -3.99
N LEU A 120 4.60 5.85 -2.82
CA LEU A 120 3.28 5.64 -2.21
C LEU A 120 2.63 6.97 -1.80
N SER A 121 3.40 7.89 -1.22
CA SER A 121 2.91 9.24 -0.91
C SER A 121 2.49 10.01 -2.16
N ARG A 122 3.20 9.81 -3.28
CA ARG A 122 2.87 10.41 -4.58
C ARG A 122 1.61 9.79 -5.19
N SER A 123 1.46 8.47 -5.16
CA SER A 123 0.25 7.80 -5.64
C SER A 123 -0.99 8.17 -4.83
N ILE A 124 -0.88 8.29 -3.50
CA ILE A 124 -1.99 8.73 -2.64
C ILE A 124 -2.35 10.20 -2.92
N ALA A 125 -1.35 11.07 -3.10
CA ALA A 125 -1.57 12.47 -3.45
C ALA A 125 -2.24 12.63 -4.83
N GLU A 126 -1.83 11.83 -5.82
CA GLU A 126 -2.43 11.83 -7.16
C GLU A 126 -3.85 11.26 -7.14
N LEU A 127 -4.12 10.20 -6.37
CA LEU A 127 -5.46 9.63 -6.19
C LEU A 127 -6.40 10.64 -5.52
N ASN A 128 -5.98 11.29 -4.45
CA ASN A 128 -6.77 12.32 -3.78
C ASN A 128 -7.04 13.51 -4.70
N ARG A 129 -6.05 13.95 -5.48
CA ARG A 129 -6.22 15.03 -6.45
C ARG A 129 -7.22 14.67 -7.55
N ASN A 130 -7.18 13.43 -8.03
CA ASN A 130 -8.12 12.94 -9.05
C ASN A 130 -9.55 12.84 -8.51
N VAL A 131 -9.74 12.32 -7.29
CA VAL A 131 -11.05 12.25 -6.63
C VAL A 131 -11.61 13.64 -6.32
N LEU A 132 -10.76 14.57 -5.87
CA LEU A 132 -11.20 15.94 -5.54
C LEU A 132 -11.58 16.73 -6.79
N TRP A 133 -10.88 16.51 -7.90
CA TRP A 133 -11.22 17.11 -9.20
C TRP A 133 -12.54 16.54 -9.76
N LEU A 134 -12.75 15.23 -9.63
CA LEU A 134 -14.00 14.58 -10.01
C LEU A 134 -15.18 15.11 -9.18
N LYS A 135 -14.99 15.24 -7.87
CA LYS A 135 -16.00 15.77 -6.95
C LYS A 135 -16.33 17.24 -7.24
N LYS A 136 -15.33 18.10 -7.45
CA LYS A 136 -15.56 19.51 -7.82
C LYS A 136 -16.27 19.67 -9.17
N ARG A 137 -16.06 18.76 -10.12
CA ARG A 137 -16.78 18.78 -11.41
C ARG A 137 -18.20 18.24 -11.33
N LEU A 138 -18.50 17.35 -10.40
CA LEU A 138 -19.85 16.77 -10.23
C LEU A 138 -20.76 17.61 -9.34
N THR A 139 -20.22 18.26 -8.30
CA THR A 139 -21.00 19.13 -7.39
C THR A 139 -21.02 20.59 -7.86
N GLY A 140 -20.91 20.79 -9.17
CA GLY A 140 -20.54 22.06 -9.79
C GLY A 140 -21.36 23.29 -9.36
N ASN A 141 -20.73 24.44 -9.55
CA ASN A 141 -21.30 25.49 -10.37
C ASN A 141 -20.65 25.40 -11.76
#